data_AF-A0A847JUP0-F1
#
_entry.id   AF-A0A847JUP0-F1
#
_cell.length_a   1.000
_cell.length_b   1.000
_cell.length_c   1.000
_cell.angle_alpha   90.00
_cell.angle_beta   90.00
_cell.angle_gamma   90.00
#
_symmetry.space_group_name_H-M   'P 1'
#
loop_
_entity.id
_entity.type
_entity.pdbx_description
1 polymer ?
#
loop_
_entity_poly.entity_id
_entity_poly.type
_entity_poly.pdbx_seq_one_letter_code
_entity_poly.pdbx_strand_id
1 'polypeptide(L)'
;GKHGNGIAVTGAMHTISRNLIHDTPHSGIFMWGSGHTVEFNRIRHTCLETEDSGAIGGGAIDWLSWHGVTIRYNRIEDTLGYGFDEAAGRWRSPYFAAALYPDWAASGVRIIGNVLVRAPRTCLMLHSGRDNVIENNVLVDGGESVCQWNGWTTSTGFWSSMVEGWIRNW
;
A
#
# COMPACT_ATOMS: atom_id res chain seq x y z
N GLY A 1 -16.12 -5.60 -10.97
CA GLY A 1 -15.35 -4.72 -11.90
C GLY A 1 -13.91 -4.69 -11.44
N LYS A 2 -12.96 -4.41 -12.35
CA LYS A 2 -11.50 -4.49 -12.10
C LYS A 2 -10.97 -3.66 -10.93
N HIS A 3 -11.74 -2.68 -10.44
CA HIS A 3 -11.41 -1.84 -9.27
C HIS A 3 -12.21 -2.20 -8.00
N GLY A 4 -12.74 -3.42 -7.92
CA GLY A 4 -13.45 -3.90 -6.73
C GLY A 4 -12.49 -4.12 -5.56
N ASN A 5 -12.57 -3.25 -4.56
CA ASN A 5 -11.88 -3.43 -3.28
C ASN A 5 -12.73 -4.25 -2.32
N GLY A 6 -12.12 -4.97 -1.38
CA GLY A 6 -12.85 -5.61 -0.28
C GLY A 6 -13.51 -4.55 0.63
N ILE A 7 -12.71 -3.58 1.08
CA ILE A 7 -13.16 -2.39 1.81
C ILE A 7 -12.52 -1.16 1.17
N ALA A 8 -13.34 -0.18 0.83
CA ALA A 8 -12.88 1.16 0.47
C ALA A 8 -13.29 2.13 1.58
N VAL A 9 -12.34 2.92 2.08
CA VAL A 9 -12.59 3.88 3.16
C VAL A 9 -12.03 5.25 2.80
N THR A 10 -12.83 6.29 3.05
CA THR A 10 -12.47 7.69 2.86
C THR A 10 -12.93 8.50 4.06
N GLY A 11 -12.21 9.56 4.44
CA GLY A 11 -12.58 10.45 5.53
C GLY A 11 -11.50 10.49 6.59
N ALA A 12 -11.87 10.45 7.88
CA ALA A 12 -10.90 10.44 8.96
C ALA A 12 -11.33 9.51 10.11
N MET A 13 -10.35 8.96 10.82
CA MET A 13 -10.54 8.26 12.11
C MET A 13 -11.45 7.01 12.09
N HIS A 14 -11.65 6.39 10.92
CA HIS A 14 -12.28 5.08 10.83
C HIS A 14 -11.41 3.96 11.41
N THR A 15 -12.06 2.91 11.91
CA THR A 15 -11.40 1.68 12.36
C THR A 15 -11.85 0.51 11.50
N ILE A 16 -10.89 -0.22 10.91
CA ILE A 16 -11.10 -1.43 10.12
C ILE A 16 -10.41 -2.57 10.85
N SER A 17 -11.19 -3.38 11.56
CA SER A 17 -10.66 -4.36 12.51
C SER A 17 -11.30 -5.73 12.36
N ARG A 18 -10.47 -6.79 12.50
CA ARG A 18 -10.90 -8.21 12.59
C ARG A 18 -11.71 -8.73 11.40
N ASN A 19 -11.37 -8.31 10.19
CA ASN A 19 -11.99 -8.81 8.97
C ASN A 19 -11.18 -9.97 8.37
N LEU A 20 -11.87 -10.89 7.69
CA LEU A 20 -11.27 -11.78 6.70
C LEU A 20 -11.62 -11.25 5.32
N ILE A 21 -10.62 -10.85 4.55
CA ILE A 21 -10.78 -10.32 3.18
C ILE A 21 -10.00 -11.22 2.24
N HIS A 22 -10.65 -11.73 1.20
CA HIS A 22 -9.97 -12.62 0.25
C HIS A 22 -10.55 -12.56 -1.15
N ASP A 23 -9.72 -12.96 -2.11
CA ASP A 23 -10.09 -13.14 -3.52
C ASP A 23 -10.66 -11.85 -4.15
N THR A 24 -9.91 -10.74 -4.00
CA THR A 24 -10.30 -9.41 -4.50
C THR A 24 -9.61 -9.05 -5.81
N PRO A 25 -10.31 -8.46 -6.81
CA PRO A 25 -9.70 -8.07 -8.07
C PRO A 25 -8.66 -6.94 -7.91
N HIS A 26 -8.85 -6.05 -6.94
CA HIS A 26 -7.90 -5.02 -6.52
C HIS A 26 -7.46 -5.24 -5.05
N SER A 27 -7.17 -4.19 -4.30
CA SER A 27 -6.82 -4.23 -2.88
C SER A 27 -7.88 -4.90 -2.01
N GLY A 28 -7.43 -5.56 -0.95
CA GLY A 28 -8.32 -5.98 0.13
C GLY A 28 -8.87 -4.77 0.88
N ILE A 29 -8.00 -3.83 1.26
CA ILE A 29 -8.36 -2.54 1.85
C ILE A 29 -7.71 -1.41 1.03
N PHE A 30 -8.53 -0.48 0.55
CA PHE A 30 -8.06 0.73 -0.13
C PHE A 30 -8.52 1.94 0.67
N MET A 31 -7.59 2.79 1.10
CA MET A 31 -7.90 3.89 2.02
C MET A 31 -7.41 5.25 1.55
N TRP A 32 -8.20 6.28 1.84
CA TRP A 32 -7.84 7.70 1.68
C TRP A 32 -8.21 8.48 2.94
N GLY A 33 -7.33 9.37 3.38
CA GLY A 33 -7.55 10.21 4.56
C GLY A 33 -6.87 9.70 5.84
N SER A 34 -7.11 10.42 6.94
CA SER A 34 -6.16 10.50 8.07
C SER A 34 -6.65 9.78 9.32
N GLY A 35 -5.73 9.45 10.22
CA GLY A 35 -6.06 8.91 11.55
C GLY A 35 -6.76 7.54 11.55
N HIS A 36 -6.80 6.82 10.42
CA HIS A 36 -7.41 5.51 10.34
C HIS A 36 -6.65 4.48 11.17
N THR A 37 -7.37 3.54 11.79
CA THR A 37 -6.77 2.37 12.43
C THR A 37 -7.15 1.11 11.65
N VAL A 38 -6.15 0.41 11.12
CA VAL A 38 -6.32 -0.85 10.39
C VAL A 38 -5.62 -1.95 11.15
N GLU A 39 -6.38 -2.86 11.77
CA GLU A 39 -5.79 -3.81 12.72
C GLU A 39 -6.42 -5.20 12.75
N PHE A 40 -5.61 -6.22 13.09
CA PHE A 40 -6.08 -7.59 13.29
C PHE A 40 -6.84 -8.20 12.10
N ASN A 41 -6.69 -7.65 10.89
CA ASN A 41 -7.32 -8.20 9.68
C ASN A 41 -6.47 -9.35 9.13
N ARG A 42 -7.14 -10.34 8.54
CA ARG A 42 -6.52 -11.38 7.72
C ARG A 42 -6.88 -11.14 6.26
N ILE A 43 -5.88 -10.90 5.43
CA ILE A 43 -6.06 -10.52 4.02
C ILE A 43 -5.27 -11.50 3.15
N ARG A 44 -5.90 -12.07 2.12
CA ARG A 44 -5.19 -12.99 1.22
C ARG A 44 -5.70 -13.00 -0.22
N HIS A 45 -4.86 -13.40 -1.17
CA HIS A 45 -5.28 -13.57 -2.57
C HIS A 45 -5.91 -12.29 -3.13
N THR A 46 -5.17 -11.18 -3.05
CA THR A 46 -5.62 -9.85 -3.50
C THR A 46 -4.94 -9.44 -4.79
N CYS A 47 -5.47 -8.38 -5.41
CA CYS A 47 -4.95 -7.79 -6.65
C CYS A 47 -4.97 -8.79 -7.81
N LEU A 48 -6.04 -9.60 -7.91
CA LEU A 48 -6.13 -10.69 -8.90
C LEU A 48 -6.22 -10.19 -10.36
N GLU A 49 -6.62 -8.94 -10.57
CA GLU A 49 -6.86 -8.38 -11.91
C GLU A 49 -6.12 -7.04 -12.14
N THR A 50 -5.23 -6.64 -11.22
CA THR A 50 -4.60 -5.31 -11.20
C THR A 50 -3.14 -5.35 -10.78
N GLU A 51 -2.36 -4.41 -11.27
CA GLU A 51 -0.96 -4.16 -10.89
C GLU A 51 -0.82 -2.79 -10.22
N ASP A 52 0.39 -2.44 -9.76
CA ASP A 52 0.70 -1.20 -9.04
C ASP A 52 -0.21 -0.97 -7.83
N SER A 53 -0.41 -2.03 -7.03
CA SER A 53 -1.37 -2.03 -5.92
C SER A 53 -0.89 -2.82 -4.71
N GLY A 54 -1.58 -2.62 -3.58
CA GLY A 54 -1.32 -3.28 -2.31
C GLY A 54 -2.51 -4.09 -1.82
N ALA A 55 -2.30 -5.19 -1.07
CA ALA A 55 -3.40 -5.85 -0.33
C ALA A 55 -4.07 -4.87 0.64
N ILE A 56 -3.24 -4.10 1.34
CA ILE A 56 -3.63 -2.83 1.95
C ILE A 56 -2.90 -1.74 1.18
N GLY A 57 -3.64 -0.80 0.61
CA GLY A 57 -3.06 0.27 -0.20
C GLY A 57 -3.89 1.55 -0.23
N GLY A 58 -3.45 2.44 -1.10
CA GLY A 58 -3.95 3.80 -1.28
C GLY A 58 -2.80 4.79 -1.08
N GLY A 59 -3.06 6.09 -1.04
CA GLY A 59 -1.97 7.06 -0.92
C GLY A 59 -2.38 8.43 -0.42
N ALA A 60 -1.36 9.24 -0.15
CA ALA A 60 -1.51 10.66 0.14
C ALA A 60 -0.83 11.46 -0.96
N ILE A 61 -1.62 12.17 -1.76
CA ILE A 61 -1.10 13.07 -2.80
C ILE A 61 -0.28 14.18 -2.14
N ASP A 62 -0.81 14.73 -1.06
CA ASP A 62 -0.37 15.95 -0.37
C ASP A 62 0.58 15.69 0.80
N TRP A 63 1.17 14.50 0.89
CA TRP A 63 1.96 13.93 2.00
C TRP A 63 1.31 13.90 3.40
N LEU A 64 0.34 14.77 3.68
CA LEU A 64 -0.31 14.97 4.98
C LEU A 64 -1.55 14.11 5.19
N SER A 65 -2.26 13.74 4.13
CA SER A 65 -3.57 13.08 4.21
C SER A 65 -3.54 11.73 4.94
N TRP A 66 -2.38 11.10 5.14
CA TRP A 66 -2.25 9.83 5.86
C TRP A 66 -1.63 9.98 7.27
N HIS A 67 -1.37 11.20 7.73
CA HIS A 67 -0.84 11.40 9.08
C HIS A 67 -1.77 10.80 10.13
N GLY A 68 -1.17 10.14 11.13
CA GLY A 68 -1.88 9.49 12.22
C GLY A 68 -2.52 8.14 11.84
N VAL A 69 -2.41 7.69 10.59
CA VAL A 69 -2.84 6.35 10.21
C VAL A 69 -1.96 5.31 10.92
N THR A 70 -2.62 4.31 11.51
CA THR A 70 -1.97 3.18 12.17
C THR A 70 -2.40 1.88 11.51
N ILE A 71 -1.44 1.12 11.00
CA ILE A 71 -1.64 -0.19 10.39
C ILE A 71 -0.89 -1.21 11.25
N ARG A 72 -1.61 -2.02 12.03
CA ARG A 72 -0.98 -2.89 13.03
C ARG A 72 -1.56 -4.29 13.15
N TYR A 73 -0.70 -5.27 13.41
CA TYR A 73 -1.11 -6.65 13.73
C TYR A 73 -2.03 -7.30 12.67
N ASN A 74 -1.94 -6.88 11.41
CA ASN A 74 -2.62 -7.53 10.30
C ASN A 74 -1.77 -8.70 9.79
N ARG A 75 -2.42 -9.71 9.23
CA ARG A 75 -1.76 -10.80 8.50
C ARG A 75 -2.16 -10.74 7.03
N ILE A 76 -1.19 -10.48 6.17
CA ILE A 76 -1.36 -10.39 4.72
C ILE A 76 -0.55 -11.50 4.06
N GLU A 77 -1.20 -12.31 3.23
CA GLU A 77 -0.58 -13.44 2.55
C GLU A 77 -1.02 -13.52 1.08
N ASP A 78 -0.10 -13.78 0.16
CA ASP A 78 -0.45 -14.04 -1.25
C ASP A 78 -1.11 -12.83 -1.92
N THR A 79 -0.44 -11.68 -1.92
CA THR A 79 -0.80 -10.57 -2.81
C THR A 79 -0.20 -10.87 -4.18
N LEU A 80 -1.03 -11.04 -5.21
CA LEU A 80 -0.57 -11.64 -6.47
C LEU A 80 -0.25 -10.60 -7.53
N GLY A 81 -1.16 -9.66 -7.78
CA GLY A 81 -1.01 -8.71 -8.87
C GLY A 81 -1.16 -9.35 -10.26
N TYR A 82 -1.66 -8.58 -11.21
CA TYR A 82 -1.86 -8.98 -12.60
C TYR A 82 -1.67 -7.79 -13.52
N GLY A 83 -0.75 -7.90 -14.48
CA GLY A 83 -0.38 -6.78 -15.33
C GLY A 83 0.40 -7.18 -16.58
N PHE A 84 0.74 -6.19 -17.41
CA PHE A 84 1.47 -6.43 -18.66
C PHE A 84 2.98 -6.25 -18.45
N ASP A 85 3.73 -7.33 -18.66
CA ASP A 85 5.19 -7.32 -18.61
C ASP A 85 5.72 -6.86 -19.97
N GLU A 86 6.00 -5.56 -20.09
CA GLU A 86 6.52 -4.92 -21.32
C GLU A 86 7.81 -5.58 -21.81
N ALA A 87 8.70 -5.97 -20.89
CA ALA A 87 9.97 -6.60 -21.26
C ALA A 87 9.76 -8.02 -21.83
N ALA A 88 8.76 -8.74 -21.34
CA ALA A 88 8.40 -10.08 -21.83
C ALA A 88 7.32 -10.07 -22.93
N GLY A 89 6.70 -8.92 -23.21
CA GLY A 89 5.63 -8.75 -24.20
C GLY A 89 4.37 -9.57 -23.88
N ARG A 90 4.03 -9.80 -22.61
CA ARG A 90 2.88 -10.64 -22.22
C ARG A 90 2.25 -10.24 -20.89
N TRP A 91 0.96 -10.56 -20.73
CA TRP A 91 0.29 -10.52 -19.44
C TRP A 91 0.87 -11.55 -18.47
N ARG A 92 0.99 -11.17 -17.20
CA ARG A 92 1.63 -11.99 -16.17
C ARG A 92 0.92 -11.83 -14.82
N SER A 93 0.90 -12.93 -14.07
CA SER A 93 0.62 -12.96 -12.64
C SER A 93 1.39 -14.13 -12.00
N PRO A 94 1.87 -14.02 -10.75
CA PRO A 94 1.94 -12.80 -9.94
C PRO A 94 2.81 -11.70 -10.60
N TYR A 95 2.40 -10.43 -10.50
CA TYR A 95 3.09 -9.31 -11.15
C TYR A 95 2.84 -7.97 -10.47
N PHE A 96 3.92 -7.20 -10.28
CA PHE A 96 3.93 -5.80 -9.84
C PHE A 96 2.86 -5.41 -8.78
N ALA A 97 2.93 -6.05 -7.61
CA ALA A 97 2.08 -5.74 -6.47
C ALA A 97 2.85 -5.94 -5.15
N ALA A 98 2.47 -5.18 -4.12
CA ALA A 98 3.05 -5.25 -2.79
C ALA A 98 2.04 -5.76 -1.75
N ALA A 99 2.48 -6.32 -0.61
CA ALA A 99 1.52 -6.74 0.42
C ALA A 99 0.91 -5.52 1.14
N LEU A 100 1.75 -4.56 1.54
CA LEU A 100 1.36 -3.29 2.12
C LEU A 100 2.01 -2.15 1.33
N TYR A 101 1.19 -1.25 0.79
CA TYR A 101 1.64 -0.17 -0.10
C TYR A 101 1.03 1.19 0.28
N PRO A 102 1.59 1.87 1.29
CA PRO A 102 1.33 3.29 1.54
C PRO A 102 1.97 4.10 0.40
N ASP A 103 1.15 4.46 -0.58
CA ASP A 103 1.60 5.01 -1.83
C ASP A 103 1.75 6.54 -1.80
N TRP A 104 2.55 6.95 -2.76
CA TRP A 104 2.79 8.25 -3.30
C TRP A 104 3.62 9.19 -2.45
N ALA A 105 3.07 9.72 -1.37
CA ALA A 105 3.85 10.44 -0.36
C ALA A 105 3.27 10.21 1.03
N ALA A 106 2.53 9.10 1.24
CA ALA A 106 1.93 8.74 2.51
C ALA A 106 2.97 8.81 3.64
N SER A 107 2.82 9.80 4.51
CA SER A 107 3.75 10.16 5.57
C SER A 107 3.06 10.10 6.95
N GLY A 108 3.85 9.99 8.02
CA GLY A 108 3.32 9.96 9.39
C GLY A 108 2.53 8.68 9.74
N VAL A 109 2.78 7.58 9.03
CA VAL A 109 2.09 6.30 9.20
C VAL A 109 2.84 5.41 10.19
N ARG A 110 2.10 4.77 11.11
CA ARG A 110 2.64 3.77 12.04
C ARG A 110 2.32 2.36 11.53
N ILE A 111 3.34 1.62 11.11
CA ILE A 111 3.24 0.26 10.57
C ILE A 111 3.88 -0.72 11.56
N ILE A 112 3.07 -1.42 12.35
CA ILE A 112 3.55 -2.12 13.56
C ILE A 112 3.08 -3.56 13.64
N GLY A 113 3.99 -4.52 13.84
CA GLY A 113 3.61 -5.88 14.22
C GLY A 113 2.81 -6.66 13.17
N ASN A 114 2.81 -6.22 11.91
CA ASN A 114 2.11 -6.92 10.83
C ASN A 114 2.94 -8.12 10.36
N VAL A 115 2.26 -9.13 9.83
CA VAL A 115 2.86 -10.30 9.18
C VAL A 115 2.54 -10.20 7.69
N LEU A 116 3.56 -9.94 6.87
CA LEU A 116 3.45 -9.70 5.43
C LEU A 116 4.20 -10.81 4.68
N VAL A 117 3.49 -11.62 3.90
CA VAL A 117 4.04 -12.85 3.32
C VAL A 117 3.67 -12.95 1.85
N ARG A 118 4.66 -13.19 0.99
CA ARG A 118 4.50 -13.44 -0.46
C ARG A 118 3.78 -12.33 -1.22
N ALA A 119 4.58 -11.47 -1.85
CA ALA A 119 4.14 -10.50 -2.84
C ALA A 119 5.16 -10.45 -3.99
N PRO A 120 4.73 -10.34 -5.26
CA PRO A 120 5.63 -10.47 -6.42
C PRO A 120 6.70 -9.39 -6.47
N ARG A 121 6.40 -8.18 -5.97
CA ARG A 121 7.37 -7.09 -5.90
C ARG A 121 8.02 -7.02 -4.53
N THR A 122 7.24 -6.71 -3.49
CA THR A 122 7.77 -6.49 -2.14
C THR A 122 6.72 -6.67 -1.06
N CYS A 123 7.11 -7.04 0.16
CA CYS A 123 6.18 -7.10 1.28
C CYS A 123 5.71 -5.69 1.66
N LEU A 124 6.63 -4.72 1.71
CA LEU A 124 6.33 -3.35 2.09
C LEU A 124 6.94 -2.36 1.11
N MET A 125 6.11 -1.52 0.51
CA MET A 125 6.53 -0.49 -0.44
C MET A 125 6.16 0.89 0.10
N LEU A 126 7.14 1.76 0.35
CA LEU A 126 6.88 3.19 0.48
C LEU A 126 7.31 3.89 -0.79
N HIS A 127 6.38 4.67 -1.31
CA HIS A 127 6.63 5.56 -2.41
C HIS A 127 6.66 6.97 -1.82
N SER A 128 7.87 7.53 -1.73
CA SER A 128 8.24 8.85 -1.22
C SER A 128 7.65 9.34 0.11
N GLY A 129 7.06 8.45 0.91
CA GLY A 129 6.58 8.73 2.27
C GLY A 129 7.71 9.08 3.23
N ARG A 130 7.43 9.99 4.17
CA ARG A 130 8.36 10.49 5.21
C ARG A 130 7.76 10.26 6.60
N ASP A 131 8.60 10.28 7.62
CA ASP A 131 8.16 10.17 9.03
C ASP A 131 7.27 8.95 9.31
N ASN A 132 7.51 7.85 8.59
CA ASN A 132 6.81 6.59 8.80
C ASN A 132 7.57 5.76 9.83
N VAL A 133 6.85 5.25 10.83
CA VAL A 133 7.41 4.38 11.88
C VAL A 133 7.11 2.93 11.52
N ILE A 134 8.15 2.11 11.39
CA ILE A 134 8.05 0.73 10.93
C ILE A 134 8.72 -0.17 11.97
N GLU A 135 7.92 -0.89 12.76
CA GLU A 135 8.41 -1.58 13.95
C GLU A 135 7.83 -2.99 14.06
N ASN A 136 8.69 -3.96 14.38
CA ASN A 136 8.30 -5.34 14.74
C ASN A 136 7.44 -6.08 13.70
N ASN A 137 7.48 -5.70 12.42
CA ASN A 137 6.79 -6.43 11.35
C ASN A 137 7.60 -7.68 10.94
N VAL A 138 6.91 -8.75 10.61
CA VAL A 138 7.50 -9.98 10.04
C VAL A 138 7.25 -9.98 8.54
N LEU A 139 8.32 -10.00 7.75
CA LEU A 139 8.26 -9.87 6.30
C LEU A 139 8.96 -11.07 5.65
N VAL A 140 8.24 -11.80 4.80
CA VAL A 140 8.72 -13.08 4.25
C VAL A 140 8.37 -13.19 2.77
N ASP A 141 9.32 -13.67 1.96
CA ASP A 141 9.14 -13.98 0.53
C ASP A 141 8.64 -12.80 -0.33
N GLY A 142 9.27 -11.63 -0.20
CA GLY A 142 9.11 -10.55 -1.18
C GLY A 142 9.87 -10.85 -2.47
N GLY A 143 9.21 -10.74 -3.63
CA GLY A 143 9.72 -11.28 -4.90
C GLY A 143 10.97 -10.57 -5.46
N GLU A 144 10.93 -9.24 -5.60
CA GLU A 144 12.13 -8.45 -5.99
C GLU A 144 12.94 -8.03 -4.75
N SER A 145 12.24 -7.70 -3.66
CA SER A 145 12.82 -7.26 -2.39
C SER A 145 11.85 -7.53 -1.25
N VAL A 146 12.33 -7.55 -0.01
CA VAL A 146 11.43 -7.66 1.17
C VAL A 146 10.80 -6.31 1.52
N CYS A 147 11.55 -5.22 1.37
CA CYS A 147 11.10 -3.85 1.51
C CYS A 147 11.60 -3.02 0.34
N GLN A 148 10.79 -2.07 -0.11
CA GLN A 148 11.17 -1.09 -1.11
C GLN A 148 10.85 0.32 -0.62
N TRP A 149 11.86 1.17 -0.60
CA TRP A 149 11.74 2.56 -0.21
C TRP A 149 12.18 3.43 -1.39
N ASN A 150 11.23 4.08 -2.02
CA ASN A 150 11.50 5.04 -3.08
C ASN A 150 11.46 6.44 -2.48
N GLY A 151 12.47 7.26 -2.74
CA GLY A 151 12.53 8.64 -2.23
C GLY A 151 12.64 9.63 -3.37
N TRP A 152 11.80 10.66 -3.36
CA TRP A 152 11.97 11.81 -4.26
C TRP A 152 12.69 12.96 -3.57
N THR A 153 13.52 13.64 -4.35
CA THR A 153 14.25 14.84 -3.98
C THR A 153 13.54 16.06 -4.54
N THR A 154 14.01 17.27 -4.20
CA THR A 154 13.50 18.52 -4.78
C THR A 154 13.55 18.57 -6.31
N SER A 155 14.39 17.75 -6.93
CA SER A 155 14.59 17.69 -8.38
C SER A 155 14.09 16.38 -9.03
N THR A 156 13.38 15.50 -8.31
CA THR A 156 12.93 14.21 -8.88
C THR A 156 11.47 13.88 -8.55
N GLY A 157 10.90 12.96 -9.33
CA GLY A 157 9.55 12.41 -9.10
C GLY A 157 8.45 13.47 -9.06
N PHE A 158 7.42 13.22 -8.26
CA PHE A 158 6.33 14.20 -8.12
C PHE A 158 6.69 15.38 -7.22
N TRP A 159 7.79 15.29 -6.47
CA TRP A 159 8.25 16.46 -5.72
C TRP A 159 8.70 17.59 -6.64
N SER A 160 9.33 17.30 -7.79
CA SER A 160 9.75 18.34 -8.74
C SER A 160 8.61 19.00 -9.51
N SER A 161 7.40 18.44 -9.51
CA SER A 161 6.28 18.91 -10.34
C SER A 161 5.00 19.22 -9.57
N MET A 162 4.77 18.62 -8.41
CA MET A 162 3.50 18.71 -7.68
C MET A 162 3.61 19.36 -6.29
N VAL A 163 4.83 19.59 -5.78
CA VAL A 163 5.04 20.14 -4.43
C VAL A 163 4.32 21.47 -4.20
N GLU A 164 4.31 22.37 -5.19
CA GLU A 164 3.56 23.63 -5.08
C GLU A 164 2.07 23.39 -4.88
N GLY A 165 1.50 22.42 -5.60
CA GLY A 165 0.09 22.06 -5.46
C GLY A 165 -0.22 21.45 -4.09
N TRP A 166 0.70 20.66 -3.53
CA TRP A 166 0.54 20.05 -2.21
C TRP A 166 0.52 21.09 -1.10
N ILE A 167 1.32 22.17 -1.22
CA ILE A 167 1.41 23.23 -0.21
C ILE A 167 0.25 24.22 -0.33
N ARG A 168 -0.31 24.46 -1.52
CA ARG A 168 -1.38 25.46 -1.75
C ARG A 168 -2.69 25.20 -1.02
N ASN A 169 -2.96 23.96 -0.59
CA ASN A 169 -4.17 23.60 0.14
C ASN A 169 -4.00 23.73 1.68
N TRP A 170 -2.95 24.42 2.11
CA TRP A 170 -2.65 24.77 3.51
C TRP A 170 -2.49 26.28 3.66
#